data_AF-A0A498CQ00-F1
#
_entry.id   AF-A0A498CQ00-F1
#
_cell.length_a   1.000
_cell.length_b   1.000
_cell.length_c   1.000
_cell.angle_alpha   90.00
_cell.angle_beta   90.00
_cell.angle_gamma   90.00
#
_symmetry.space_group_name_H-M   'P 1'
#
loop_
_entity.id
_entity.type
_entity.pdbx_description
1 polymer ?
#
loop_
_entity_poly.entity_id
_entity_poly.type
_entity_poly.pdbx_seq_one_letter_code
_entity_poly.pdbx_strand_id
1 'polypeptide(L)' 'MNMSKVNGSFPTGLDALLQRDARAKQYYSALPSYVQDLVHRGGERIQTQAELERYAGNILEGLSK' A
#
# COMPACT_ATOMS: atom_id res chain seq x y z
N MET A 1 -13.57 -31.63 -8.05
CA MET A 1 -13.22 -30.38 -7.32
C MET A 1 -11.71 -30.34 -7.18
N ASN A 2 -11.02 -29.60 -8.05
CA ASN A 2 -9.57 -29.46 -7.96
C ASN A 2 -9.25 -28.37 -6.94
N MET A 3 -8.67 -28.77 -5.81
CA MET A 3 -8.01 -27.87 -4.87
C MET A 3 -6.78 -27.28 -5.56
N SER A 4 -6.97 -26.14 -6.20
CA SER A 4 -5.87 -25.25 -6.60
C SER A 4 -5.07 -24.95 -5.34
N LYS A 5 -3.80 -25.37 -5.34
CA LYS A 5 -2.81 -24.96 -4.35
C LYS A 5 -2.85 -23.44 -4.24
N VAL A 6 -3.53 -22.93 -3.22
CA VAL A 6 -3.33 -21.57 -2.73
C VAL A 6 -1.90 -21.53 -2.24
N ASN A 7 -0.97 -21.17 -3.13
CA ASN A 7 0.29 -20.56 -2.71
C ASN A 7 -0.11 -19.25 -2.02
N GLY A 8 -0.48 -19.38 -0.74
CA GLY A 8 -0.80 -18.26 0.12
C GLY A 8 0.49 -17.54 0.44
N SER A 9 1.01 -16.77 -0.50
CA SER A 9 1.85 -15.64 -0.15
C SER A 9 0.98 -14.77 0.75
N PHE A 10 1.18 -14.89 2.06
CA PHE A 10 0.57 -13.98 3.00
C PHE A 10 0.94 -12.58 2.54
N PRO A 11 -0.05 -11.69 2.35
CA PRO A 11 0.26 -10.32 1.96
C PRO A 11 1.19 -9.74 3.02
N THR A 12 2.33 -9.22 2.58
CA THR A 12 3.35 -8.55 3.41
C THR A 12 3.45 -7.08 3.02
N GLY A 13 3.98 -6.25 3.92
CA GLY A 13 4.11 -4.82 3.65
C GLY A 13 2.76 -4.13 3.46
N LEU A 14 2.66 -3.32 2.41
CA LEU A 14 1.48 -2.51 2.10
C LEU A 14 0.21 -3.34 1.99
N ASP A 15 0.20 -4.44 1.24
CA ASP A 15 -1.00 -5.27 1.10
C ASP A 15 -1.47 -5.84 2.45
N ALA A 16 -0.53 -6.21 3.32
CA ALA A 16 -0.85 -6.65 4.69
C ALA A 16 -1.51 -5.53 5.49
N LEU A 17 -0.95 -4.32 5.38
CA LEU A 17 -1.46 -3.13 6.03
C LEU A 17 -2.87 -2.77 5.53
N LEU A 18 -3.09 -2.75 4.22
CA LEU A 18 -4.39 -2.41 3.62
C LEU A 18 -5.49 -3.43 3.96
N GLN A 19 -5.12 -4.68 4.24
CA GLN A 19 -6.08 -5.70 4.68
C GLN A 19 -6.42 -5.62 6.17
N ARG A 20 -5.45 -5.24 7.03
CA ARG A 20 -5.67 -5.18 8.49
C ARG A 20 -6.12 -3.82 9.01
N ASP A 21 -5.81 -2.73 8.30
CA ASP A 21 -6.05 -1.37 8.74
C ASP A 21 -6.98 -0.63 7.75
N ALA A 22 -8.22 -0.45 8.18
CA ALA A 22 -9.23 0.25 7.40
C ALA A 22 -8.88 1.72 7.15
N ARG A 23 -8.19 2.40 8.08
CA ARG A 23 -7.79 3.80 7.92
C ARG A 23 -6.69 3.92 6.87
N ALA A 24 -5.69 3.04 6.93
CA ALA A 24 -4.65 2.99 5.90
C ALA A 24 -5.26 2.71 4.51
N LYS A 25 -6.24 1.82 4.43
CA LYS A 25 -6.98 1.54 3.18
C LYS A 25 -7.74 2.75 2.66
N GLN A 26 -8.44 3.47 3.53
CA GLN A 26 -9.17 4.69 3.15
C GLN A 26 -8.20 5.77 2.65
N TYR A 27 -7.09 5.99 3.36
CA TYR A 27 -6.05 6.93 2.95
C TYR A 27 -5.46 6.56 1.59
N TYR A 28 -5.03 5.31 1.41
CA TYR A 28 -4.48 4.81 0.15
C TYR A 28 -5.45 5.00 -1.03
N SER A 29 -6.74 4.70 -0.80
CA SER A 29 -7.77 4.84 -1.84
C SER A 29 -8.08 6.29 -2.21
N ALA A 30 -7.77 7.25 -1.31
CA ALA A 30 -7.93 8.67 -1.57
C ALA A 30 -6.75 9.29 -2.33
N LEU A 31 -5.62 8.57 -2.46
CA LEU A 31 -4.47 9.02 -3.23
C LEU A 31 -4.76 8.99 -4.74
N PRO A 32 -4.17 9.88 -5.55
CA PRO A 32 -4.23 9.78 -7.01
C PRO A 32 -3.68 8.43 -7.51
N SER A 33 -4.25 7.88 -8.59
CA SER A 33 -3.87 6.55 -9.11
C SER A 33 -2.36 6.40 -9.34
N TYR A 34 -1.71 7.43 -9.88
CA TYR A 34 -0.26 7.44 -10.06
C TYR A 34 0.53 7.34 -8.74
N VAL A 35 0.04 7.97 -7.67
CA VAL A 35 0.65 7.86 -6.33
C VAL A 35 0.39 6.47 -5.77
N GLN A 36 -0.81 5.90 -5.98
CA GLN A 36 -1.11 4.52 -5.59
C GLN A 36 -0.15 3.53 -6.23
N ASP A 37 0.14 3.67 -7.53
CA ASP A 37 1.12 2.86 -8.26
C ASP A 37 2.54 2.98 -7.67
N LEU A 38 2.99 4.20 -7.39
CA LEU A 38 4.32 4.43 -6.80
C LEU A 38 4.43 3.85 -5.39
N VAL A 39 3.41 4.08 -4.56
CA VAL A 39 3.31 3.52 -3.21
C VAL A 39 3.27 2.00 -3.27
N HIS A 40 2.58 1.40 -4.24
CA HIS A 40 2.53 -0.05 -4.40
C HIS A 40 3.90 -0.63 -4.78
N ARG A 41 4.62 0.01 -5.71
CA ARG A 41 5.99 -0.40 -6.12
C ARG A 41 7.00 -0.32 -4.98
N GLY A 42 6.89 0.67 -4.09
CA GLY A 42 7.73 0.84 -2.90
C GLY A 42 7.17 0.21 -1.62
N GLY A 43 6.00 -0.43 -1.71
CA GLY A 43 5.13 -0.73 -0.58
C GLY A 43 5.55 -1.91 0.28
N GLU A 44 6.52 -2.72 -0.16
CA GLU A 44 6.98 -3.90 0.59
C GLU A 44 7.44 -3.56 2.01
N ARG A 45 7.98 -2.35 2.23
CA ARG A 45 8.47 -1.90 3.53
C ARG A 45 7.42 -1.16 4.36
N ILE A 46 6.28 -0.80 3.79
CA ILE A 46 5.25 -0.02 4.49
C ILE A 46 4.47 -0.97 5.39
N GLN A 47 4.68 -0.88 6.70
CA GLN A 47 3.98 -1.74 7.66
C GLN A 47 2.93 -1.00 8.47
N THR A 48 2.99 0.34 8.53
CA THR A 48 2.12 1.16 9.35
C THR A 48 1.46 2.29 8.57
N GLN A 49 0.33 2.80 9.07
CA GLN A 49 -0.35 3.96 8.50
C GLN A 49 0.59 5.18 8.41
N ALA A 50 1.40 5.43 9.45
CA ALA A 50 2.33 6.56 9.46
C ALA A 50 3.41 6.46 8.37
N GLU A 51 3.90 5.25 8.08
CA GLU A 51 4.84 5.03 6.97
C GLU A 51 4.18 5.25 5.61
N LEU A 52 2.94 4.81 5.45
CA LEU A 52 2.15 5.04 4.25
C LEU A 52 1.97 6.55 3.99
N GLU A 53 1.53 7.30 5.01
CA GLU A 53 1.33 8.74 4.92
C GLU A 53 2.63 9.48 4.61
N ARG A 54 3.74 9.11 5.26
CA ARG A 54 5.05 9.70 4.99
C ARG A 54 5.54 9.39 3.58
N TYR A 55 5.40 8.15 3.12
CA TYR A 55 5.86 7.74 1.79
C TYR A 55 5.03 8.42 0.69
N ALA A 56 3.71 8.43 0.83
CA ALA A 56 2.82 9.14 -0.08
C ALA A 56 3.07 10.65 -0.06
N GLY A 57 3.30 11.24 1.12
CA GLY A 57 3.67 12.64 1.29
C GLY A 57 4.95 13.01 0.52
N ASN A 58 6.02 12.22 0.67
CA ASN A 58 7.27 12.45 -0.06
C ASN A 58 7.08 12.41 -1.59
N ILE A 59 6.22 11.51 -2.09
CA ILE A 59 5.89 11.43 -3.52
C ILE A 59 5.16 12.69 -3.96
N LEU A 60 4.13 13.09 -3.22
CA LEU A 60 3.32 14.27 -3.53
C LEU A 60 4.17 15.56 -3.49
N GLU A 61 5.04 15.70 -2.50
CA GLU A 61 5.97 16.83 -2.40
C GLU A 61 6.97 16.85 -3.57
N GLY A 62 7.47 15.68 -3.98
CA GLY A 62 8.36 15.55 -5.14
C GLY A 62 7.70 15.94 -6.47
N LEU A 63 6.37 15.81 -6.58
CA LEU A 63 5.60 16.22 -7.75
C LEU A 63 5.23 17.71 -7.78
N SER A 64 5.28 18.38 -6.62
CA SER A 64 4.95 19.80 -6.49
C SER A 64 6.15 20.73 -6.74
N LYS A 65 7.33 20.19 -7.00
CA LYS A 65 8.55 20.94 -7.36
C LYS A 65 8.82 20.88 -8.85
#